data_AF-A0A3C1FWQ8-F1
#
_entry.id   AF-A0A3C1FWQ8-F1
#
_cell.length_a   1.000
_cell.length_b   1.000
_cell.length_c   1.000
_cell.angle_alpha   90.00
_cell.angle_beta   90.00
_cell.angle_gamma   90.00
#
_symmetry.space_group_name_H-M   'P 1'
#
loop_
_entity.id
_entity.type
_entity.pdbx_description
1 polymer ?
#
loop_
_entity_poly.entity_id
_entity_poly.type
_entity_poly.pdbx_seq_one_letter_code
_entity_poly.pdbx_strand_id
1 'polypeptide(L)'
;MKVAFATTNGVSVDEHFGRAGMFAIYDLNGDGYHFVEMRKFAVGRDTVVEQTKGMGKTHDDLVEKKVNKLADCKIIYLTEIGGPSASRLIKKGIMPIKVKEVVSIEESLKKLFETIKASPPPWLKKALHGRA
;
A
#
# COMPACT_ATOMS: atom_id res chain seq x y z
N MET A 1 2.01 -6.86 11.35
CA MET A 1 2.25 -6.79 9.89
C MET A 1 1.66 -5.48 9.40
N LYS A 2 2.43 -4.63 8.74
CA LYS A 2 1.92 -3.33 8.28
C LYS A 2 1.18 -3.43 6.94
N VAL A 3 0.09 -2.68 6.84
CA VAL A 3 -0.75 -2.51 5.66
C VAL A 3 -0.85 -1.02 5.36
N ALA A 4 -0.61 -0.63 4.10
CA ALA A 4 -0.74 0.75 3.65
C ALA A 4 -2.00 0.94 2.80
N PHE A 5 -2.63 2.11 2.90
CA PHE A 5 -3.80 2.48 2.12
C PHE A 5 -3.54 3.80 1.41
N ALA A 6 -3.53 3.81 0.07
CA ALA A 6 -3.39 5.02 -0.72
C ALA A 6 -4.65 5.88 -0.56
N THR A 7 -4.50 7.07 0.03
CA THR A 7 -5.66 7.88 0.47
C THR A 7 -5.41 9.38 0.38
N THR A 8 -6.44 10.16 0.09
CA THR A 8 -6.43 11.63 0.15
C THR A 8 -6.97 12.21 1.45
N ASN A 9 -7.71 11.41 2.23
CA ASN A 9 -8.42 11.87 3.43
C ASN A 9 -8.14 11.05 4.70
N GLY A 10 -7.44 9.92 4.58
CA GLY A 10 -7.16 9.03 5.72
C GLY A 10 -8.33 8.10 6.10
N VAL A 11 -9.42 8.12 5.35
CA VAL A 11 -10.66 7.37 5.64
C VAL A 11 -10.98 6.36 4.54
N SER A 12 -10.73 6.71 3.27
CA SER A 12 -11.08 5.91 2.11
C SER A 12 -9.85 5.56 1.27
N VAL A 13 -9.88 4.39 0.62
CA VAL A 13 -8.92 4.03 -0.43
C VAL A 13 -9.41 4.64 -1.74
N ASP A 14 -8.87 5.80 -2.08
CA ASP A 14 -9.34 6.60 -3.20
C ASP A 14 -8.26 6.95 -4.21
N GLU A 15 -7.02 6.45 -4.02
CA GLU A 15 -5.88 6.99 -4.76
C GLU A 15 -5.05 5.99 -5.57
N HIS A 16 -4.55 6.48 -6.71
CA HIS A 16 -3.62 5.77 -7.59
C HIS A 16 -2.20 5.83 -6.99
N PHE A 17 -1.49 4.70 -6.92
CA PHE A 17 -0.17 4.59 -6.28
C PHE A 17 0.84 5.68 -6.68
N GLY A 18 1.00 5.90 -7.99
CA GLY A 18 1.93 6.89 -8.55
C GLY A 18 1.72 8.30 -7.99
N ARG A 19 0.49 8.83 -8.07
CA ARG A 19 0.16 10.19 -7.63
C ARG A 19 -0.26 10.27 -6.15
N ALA A 20 -0.38 9.15 -5.45
CA ALA A 20 -0.69 9.13 -4.03
C ALA A 20 0.38 9.90 -3.25
N GLY A 21 0.00 11.04 -2.68
CA GLY A 21 0.89 11.85 -1.85
C GLY A 21 0.88 11.43 -0.39
N MET A 22 0.01 10.51 0.03
CA MET A 22 0.11 9.89 1.34
C MET A 22 -0.52 8.49 1.39
N PHE A 23 -0.12 7.75 2.42
CA PHE A 23 -0.66 6.45 2.75
C PHE A 23 -1.00 6.39 4.24
N ALA A 24 -2.20 5.92 4.58
CA ALA A 24 -2.52 5.56 5.94
C ALA A 24 -1.91 4.19 6.25
N ILE A 25 -1.11 4.10 7.31
CA ILE A 25 -0.41 2.88 7.69
C ILE A 25 -1.09 2.30 8.93
N TYR A 26 -1.48 1.03 8.86
CA TYR A 26 -2.03 0.26 9.97
C TYR A 26 -1.12 -0.92 10.26
N ASP A 27 -1.01 -1.31 11.52
CA ASP A 27 -0.42 -2.59 11.90
C ASP A 27 -1.51 -3.58 12.26
N LEU A 28 -1.45 -4.76 11.62
CA LEU A 28 -2.33 -5.89 11.82
C LEU A 28 -1.60 -6.99 12.60
N ASN A 29 -2.21 -7.50 13.66
CA ASN A 29 -1.72 -8.65 14.41
C ASN A 29 -2.86 -9.65 14.66
N GLY A 30 -2.63 -10.69 15.47
CA GLY A 30 -3.67 -11.70 15.77
C GLY A 30 -4.87 -11.15 16.54
N ASP A 31 -4.66 -10.07 17.29
CA ASP A 31 -5.64 -9.50 18.21
C ASP A 31 -6.50 -8.42 17.55
N GLY A 32 -5.98 -7.75 16.50
CA GLY A 32 -6.71 -6.72 15.78
C GLY A 32 -5.84 -5.92 14.83
N TYR A 33 -6.24 -4.66 14.64
CA TYR A 33 -5.52 -3.68 13.84
C TYR A 33 -5.59 -2.30 14.48
N HIS A 34 -4.52 -1.53 14.34
CA HIS A 34 -4.47 -0.16 14.84
C HIS A 34 -3.75 0.75 13.86
N PHE A 35 -4.15 2.02 13.87
CA PHE A 35 -3.51 3.06 13.08
C PHE A 35 -2.10 3.34 13.63
N VAL A 36 -1.13 3.48 12.73
CA VAL A 36 0.27 3.76 13.05
C VAL A 36 0.61 5.21 12.69
N GLU A 37 0.45 5.56 11.41
CA GLU A 37 0.84 6.89 10.93
C GLU A 37 0.22 7.23 9.56
N MET A 38 0.21 8.53 9.24
CA MET A 38 0.04 9.02 7.87
C MET A 38 1.42 9.21 7.24
N ARG A 39 1.81 8.31 6.35
CA ARG A 39 3.10 8.42 5.65
C ARG A 39 2.95 9.32 4.42
N LYS A 40 3.48 10.54 4.52
CA LYS A 40 3.39 11.56 3.47
C LYS A 40 4.58 11.52 2.52
N PHE A 41 4.29 11.74 1.25
CA PHE A 41 5.21 11.80 0.10
C PHE A 41 5.14 13.17 -0.58
N ALA A 42 3.99 13.84 -0.52
CA ALA A 42 3.78 15.19 -1.02
C ALA A 42 2.66 15.90 -0.23
N VAL A 43 2.50 17.20 -0.45
CA VAL A 43 1.29 17.94 -0.02
C VAL A 43 0.23 17.72 -1.10
N GLY A 44 -0.82 16.98 -0.78
CA GLY A 44 -1.86 16.60 -1.75
C GLY A 44 -1.40 15.46 -2.66
N ARG A 45 -1.42 15.66 -3.98
CA ARG A 45 -0.93 14.66 -4.96
C ARG A 45 0.58 14.74 -5.11
N ASP A 46 1.22 13.60 -5.32
CA ASP A 46 2.63 13.50 -5.70
C ASP A 46 2.79 13.81 -7.20
N THR A 47 2.80 15.11 -7.50
CA THR A 47 2.92 15.63 -8.87
C THR A 47 4.28 15.34 -9.49
N VAL A 48 5.34 15.16 -8.69
CA VAL A 48 6.69 14.88 -9.18
C VAL A 48 6.74 13.50 -9.84
N VAL A 49 6.14 12.48 -9.20
CA VAL A 49 6.02 11.15 -9.81
C VAL A 49 5.08 11.17 -11.01
N GLU A 50 3.98 11.94 -10.94
CA GLU A 50 3.01 12.04 -12.03
C GLU A 50 3.61 12.68 -13.30
N GLN A 51 4.32 13.81 -13.17
CA GLN A 51 4.90 14.57 -14.27
C GLN A 51 6.09 13.89 -14.92
N THR A 52 6.80 13.03 -14.19
CA THR A 52 7.95 12.30 -14.72
C THR A 52 7.56 11.05 -15.51
N LYS A 53 6.27 10.70 -15.60
CA LYS A 53 5.82 9.51 -16.32
C LYS A 53 6.34 9.51 -17.76
N GLY A 54 7.03 8.44 -18.15
CA GLY A 54 7.63 8.31 -19.48
C GLY A 54 9.04 8.89 -19.62
N MET A 55 9.58 9.58 -18.60
CA MET A 55 10.95 10.12 -18.59
C MET A 55 12.02 9.07 -18.22
N GLY A 56 11.76 7.78 -18.50
CA GLY A 56 12.69 6.67 -18.25
C GLY A 56 13.23 6.62 -16.82
N LYS A 57 14.56 6.63 -16.69
CA LYS A 57 15.29 6.43 -15.43
C LYS A 57 14.86 7.43 -14.33
N THR A 58 14.59 8.68 -14.67
CA THR A 58 14.16 9.69 -13.68
C THR A 58 12.87 9.29 -12.99
N HIS A 59 11.89 8.79 -13.75
CA HIS A 59 10.63 8.29 -13.20
C HIS A 59 10.85 7.05 -12.33
N ASP A 60 11.66 6.13 -12.84
CA ASP A 60 11.93 4.86 -12.18
C ASP A 60 12.60 5.07 -10.82
N ASP A 61 13.57 5.98 -10.72
CA ASP A 61 14.27 6.32 -9.48
C ASP A 61 13.29 6.93 -8.45
N LEU A 62 12.33 7.75 -8.87
CA LEU A 62 11.31 8.33 -7.98
C LEU A 62 10.30 7.29 -7.49
N VAL A 63 9.83 6.42 -8.38
CA VAL A 63 8.95 5.30 -8.03
C VAL A 63 9.68 4.37 -7.07
N GLU A 64 10.95 4.06 -7.31
CA GLU A 64 11.75 3.21 -6.43
C GLU A 64 11.94 3.84 -5.04
N LYS A 65 12.20 5.15 -4.95
CA LYS A 65 12.20 5.87 -3.66
C LYS A 65 10.87 5.74 -2.93
N LYS A 66 9.74 5.86 -3.63
CA LYS A 66 8.40 5.68 -3.04
C LYS A 66 8.21 4.26 -2.51
N VAL A 67 8.55 3.25 -3.32
CA VAL A 67 8.49 1.83 -2.94
C VAL A 67 9.37 1.53 -1.73
N ASN A 68 10.61 2.04 -1.69
CA ASN A 68 11.53 1.80 -0.58
C ASN A 68 11.01 2.37 0.74
N LYS A 69 10.35 3.53 0.72
CA LYS A 69 9.68 4.10 1.89
C LYS A 69 8.45 3.30 2.35
N LEU A 70 7.98 2.31 1.58
CA LEU A 70 6.87 1.43 1.92
C LEU A 70 7.32 -0.02 2.15
N ALA A 71 8.64 -0.28 2.18
CA ALA A 71 9.21 -1.63 2.25
C ALA A 71 8.93 -2.37 3.56
N ASP A 72 8.52 -1.67 4.61
CA ASP A 72 8.06 -2.25 5.88
C ASP A 72 6.59 -2.73 5.84
N CYS A 73 5.84 -2.38 4.79
CA CYS A 73 4.47 -2.83 4.57
C CYS A 73 4.44 -4.14 3.77
N LYS A 74 3.50 -5.01 4.06
CA LYS A 74 3.29 -6.27 3.31
C LYS A 74 2.17 -6.20 2.31
N ILE A 75 1.23 -5.27 2.50
CA ILE A 75 0.08 -5.07 1.63
C ILE A 75 -0.10 -3.58 1.39
N ILE A 76 -0.48 -3.21 0.17
CA ILE A 76 -0.88 -1.85 -0.19
C ILE A 76 -2.21 -1.88 -0.92
N TYR A 77 -3.22 -1.21 -0.36
CA TYR A 77 -4.49 -0.96 -1.03
C TYR A 77 -4.44 0.33 -1.84
N LEU A 78 -5.03 0.31 -3.03
CA LEU A 78 -4.98 1.39 -4.01
C LEU A 78 -6.12 1.25 -5.02
N THR A 79 -6.51 2.33 -5.68
CA THR A 79 -7.50 2.27 -6.77
C THR A 79 -6.85 1.84 -8.09
N GLU A 80 -5.63 2.31 -8.35
CA GLU A 80 -4.91 2.01 -9.59
C GLU A 80 -3.39 1.98 -9.41
N ILE A 81 -2.72 1.16 -10.22
CA ILE A 81 -1.26 1.05 -10.26
C ILE A 81 -0.78 0.60 -11.63
N GLY A 82 0.25 1.26 -12.16
CA GLY A 82 0.92 0.84 -13.38
C GLY A 82 1.76 -0.43 -13.19
N GLY A 83 1.79 -1.29 -14.21
CA GLY A 83 2.51 -2.58 -14.19
C GLY A 83 3.96 -2.52 -13.65
N PRO A 84 4.80 -1.56 -14.10
CA PRO A 84 6.17 -1.43 -13.57
C PRO A 84 6.22 -1.12 -12.06
N SER A 85 5.30 -0.30 -11.55
CA SER A 85 5.21 -0.02 -10.12
C SER A 85 4.76 -1.24 -9.33
N ALA A 86 3.75 -1.98 -9.83
CA ALA A 86 3.29 -3.22 -9.22
C ALA A 86 4.40 -4.27 -9.15
N SER A 87 5.18 -4.43 -10.23
CA SER A 87 6.33 -5.35 -10.25
C SER A 87 7.37 -4.99 -9.18
N ARG A 88 7.68 -3.69 -8.99
CA ARG A 88 8.62 -3.23 -7.96
C ARG A 88 8.12 -3.53 -6.54
N LEU A 89 6.82 -3.35 -6.27
CA LEU A 89 6.21 -3.71 -4.99
C LEU A 89 6.35 -5.22 -4.72
N ILE A 90 5.97 -6.06 -5.68
CA ILE A 90 6.05 -7.52 -5.56
C ILE A 90 7.49 -7.98 -5.31
N LYS A 91 8.48 -7.40 -6.02
CA LYS A 91 9.91 -7.70 -5.80
C LYS A 91 10.40 -7.34 -4.40
N LYS A 92 9.74 -6.40 -3.71
CA LYS A 92 10.02 -6.03 -2.32
C LYS A 92 9.18 -6.84 -1.31
N GLY A 93 8.41 -7.84 -1.78
CA GLY A 93 7.54 -8.65 -0.93
C GLY A 93 6.30 -7.89 -0.45
N ILE A 94 5.87 -6.88 -1.22
CA ILE A 94 4.69 -6.05 -0.94
C ILE A 94 3.61 -6.43 -1.94
N MET A 95 2.44 -6.86 -1.45
CA MET A 95 1.31 -7.22 -2.29
C MET A 95 0.40 -6.00 -2.56
N PRO A 96 0.31 -5.51 -3.82
CA PRO A 96 -0.68 -4.52 -4.17
C PRO A 96 -2.06 -5.16 -4.30
N ILE A 97 -3.07 -4.54 -3.68
CA ILE A 97 -4.48 -4.89 -3.80
C ILE A 97 -5.22 -3.74 -4.45
N LYS A 98 -5.70 -3.98 -5.66
CA LYS A 98 -6.51 -3.02 -6.40
C LYS A 98 -7.97 -3.13 -5.95
N VAL A 99 -8.54 -2.02 -5.50
CA VAL A 99 -9.98 -1.91 -5.22
C VAL A 99 -10.71 -1.48 -6.49
N LYS A 100 -11.89 -2.06 -6.76
CA LYS A 100 -12.68 -1.75 -7.96
C LYS A 100 -13.34 -0.37 -7.88
N GLU A 101 -13.70 0.02 -6.67
CA GLU A 101 -14.36 1.27 -6.34
C GLU A 101 -13.76 1.84 -5.05
N VAL A 102 -14.04 3.12 -4.76
CA VAL A 102 -13.58 3.74 -3.52
C VAL A 102 -14.26 3.02 -2.35
N VAL A 103 -13.45 2.53 -1.41
CA VAL A 103 -13.91 1.77 -0.24
C VAL A 103 -13.37 2.38 1.04
N SER A 104 -14.07 2.15 2.15
CA SER A 104 -13.57 2.51 3.47
C SER A 104 -12.30 1.71 3.80
N ILE A 105 -11.32 2.39 4.41
CA ILE A 105 -10.13 1.74 4.97
C ILE A 105 -10.54 0.77 6.08
N GLU A 106 -11.52 1.15 6.92
CA GLU A 106 -12.02 0.33 8.01
C GLU A 106 -12.68 -0.96 7.50
N GLU A 107 -13.53 -0.86 6.48
CA GLU A 107 -14.14 -2.05 5.86
C GLU A 107 -13.10 -2.97 5.22
N SER A 108 -12.08 -2.38 4.59
CA SER A 108 -10.98 -3.12 3.98
C SER A 108 -10.13 -3.85 5.04
N LEU A 109 -9.84 -3.20 6.16
CA LEU A 109 -9.15 -3.78 7.31
C LEU A 109 -9.95 -4.92 7.93
N LYS A 110 -11.25 -4.73 8.13
CA LYS A 110 -12.14 -5.76 8.68
C LYS A 110 -12.15 -7.01 7.81
N LYS A 111 -12.34 -6.87 6.50
CA LYS A 111 -12.31 -8.00 5.55
C LYS A 111 -10.96 -8.72 5.55
N LEU A 112 -9.86 -7.96 5.58
CA LEU A 112 -8.51 -8.52 5.65
C LEU A 112 -8.29 -9.30 6.94
N PHE A 113 -8.71 -8.75 8.07
CA PHE A 113 -8.59 -9.38 9.39
C PHE A 113 -9.41 -10.66 9.49
N GLU A 114 -10.64 -10.66 8.98
CA GLU A 114 -11.49 -11.87 8.90
C GLU A 114 -10.84 -12.97 8.05
N THR A 115 -10.26 -12.59 6.90
CA THR A 115 -9.51 -13.52 6.04
C THR A 115 -8.31 -14.13 6.77
N ILE A 116 -7.62 -13.34 7.59
CA ILE A 116 -6.49 -13.79 8.39
C ILE A 116 -6.92 -14.74 9.51
N LYS A 117 -8.08 -14.50 10.14
CA LYS A 117 -8.60 -15.35 11.21
C LYS A 117 -9.17 -16.68 10.70
N ALA A 118 -9.78 -16.70 9.52
CA ALA A 118 -10.43 -17.89 9.00
C ALA A 118 -9.42 -18.93 8.47
N SER A 119 -8.77 -18.63 7.35
CA SER A 119 -7.73 -19.49 6.78
C SER A 119 -6.86 -18.64 5.84
N PRO A 120 -5.78 -18.04 6.37
CA PRO A 120 -4.97 -17.14 5.58
C PRO A 120 -4.31 -17.90 4.44
N PRO A 121 -4.26 -17.34 3.22
CA PRO A 121 -3.51 -17.92 2.12
C PRO A 121 -2.04 -18.18 2.52
N PRO A 122 -1.33 -19.15 1.89
CA PRO A 122 0.04 -19.49 2.27
C PRO A 122 1.00 -18.29 2.30
N TRP A 123 0.87 -17.36 1.35
CA TRP A 123 1.68 -16.15 1.30
C TRP A 123 1.41 -15.21 2.49
N LEU A 124 0.16 -15.13 2.95
CA LEU A 124 -0.26 -14.28 4.06
C LEU A 124 0.16 -14.90 5.40
N LYS A 125 0.09 -16.22 5.54
CA LYS A 125 0.68 -16.96 6.67
C LYS A 125 2.17 -16.62 6.83
N LYS A 126 2.92 -16.60 5.72
CA LYS A 126 4.34 -16.24 5.73
C LYS A 126 4.55 -14.76 6.08
N ALA A 127 3.68 -13.86 5.63
CA ALA A 127 3.78 -12.44 5.94
C ALA A 127 3.46 -12.11 7.41
N LEU A 128 2.57 -12.87 8.05
CA LEU A 128 2.22 -12.73 9.48
C LEU A 128 3.31 -13.25 10.41
N HIS A 129 3.88 -14.43 10.09
CA HIS A 129 4.94 -15.07 10.89
C HIS A 129 6.36 -14.69 10.44
N GLY A 130 6.49 -13.77 9.48
CA GLY A 130 7.75 -13.29 8.95
C GLY A 130 8.49 -12.37 9.93
N ARG A 131 8.83 -12.89 11.09
CA ARG A 131 9.90 -12.46 11.99
C ARG A 131 10.58 -13.71 12.53
N ALA A 132 11.67 -14.09 11.87
CA ALA A 132 12.79 -14.81 12.47
C ALA A 132 14.04 -14.03 12.05
#